data_AF-A0A9P1AQY3-F1
#
_entry.id   AF-A0A9P1AQY3-F1
#
_cell.length_a   1.000
_cell.length_b   1.000
_cell.length_c   1.000
_cell.angle_alpha   90.00
_cell.angle_beta   90.00
_cell.angle_gamma   90.00
#
_symmetry.space_group_name_H-M   'P 1'
#
loop_
_entity.id
_entity.type
_entity.pdbx_description
1 polymer ?
#
loop_
_entity_poly.entity_id
_entity_poly.type
_entity_poly.pdbx_seq_one_letter_code
_entity_poly.pdbx_strand_id
1 'polypeptide(L)'
;MKRPGEVTPITTPSKIHNWVLSEKTPEKKRGPPMSLKPSPTKQIVKRNTPRADPIKTYVFFDLECTGLIKNDEYRNLPCNNYEKSDDFFHHLEAFCMHTRTDELPHITEMSFVAISRETFDEIKEKRKNDAMRNDQNPEEKRILAEYVATNTHTRQLNPLINEDKWREYENTRNNDKKEVLVHPKKLCLRNNTFKQEWPAVVNFLDSLQKPVLLVGHNALRYDLRVIYGEMQRNGLRDDCKLPEDVFFMDSLLMAKQIENEAFKKLTDICKFIDFSKISPKEEDEEVQITDSSNRPIGRPVASSRGPANDHPRHTIKWDEFSVALRKRIPMNGFVRTENGGWTFKYAGTNRYKLEIIYKEVVGGEYTAHYAQQDAEALMHTCLSYGNDFTKFADVFAAPIPF
;
A
#
# COMPACT_ATOMS: atom_id res chain seq x y z
N MET A 1 21.54 -47.78 -10.75
CA MET A 1 22.59 -46.99 -10.04
C MET A 1 23.04 -45.83 -10.94
N LYS A 2 22.62 -44.60 -10.62
CA LYS A 2 23.18 -43.30 -11.02
C LYS A 2 22.70 -42.25 -9.99
N ARG A 3 23.54 -41.25 -9.70
CA ARG A 3 23.61 -40.45 -8.46
C ARG A 3 22.47 -39.42 -8.27
N PRO A 4 22.12 -39.05 -7.02
CA PRO A 4 21.23 -37.93 -6.70
C PRO A 4 22.01 -36.64 -6.40
N GLY A 5 21.46 -35.49 -6.82
CA GLY A 5 21.91 -34.18 -6.33
C GLY A 5 22.10 -33.14 -7.43
N GLU A 6 21.00 -32.47 -7.80
CA GLU A 6 21.02 -31.07 -8.24
C GLU A 6 19.58 -30.55 -8.15
N VAL A 7 19.29 -29.81 -7.08
CA VAL A 7 18.03 -29.07 -6.92
C VAL A 7 18.25 -27.73 -7.62
N THR A 8 17.73 -27.59 -8.82
CA THR A 8 17.54 -26.27 -9.45
C THR A 8 16.31 -25.59 -8.84
N PRO A 9 16.42 -24.36 -8.31
CA PRO A 9 15.24 -23.60 -7.95
C PRO A 9 14.52 -23.20 -9.25
N ILE A 10 13.30 -23.71 -9.44
CA ILE A 10 12.42 -23.23 -10.51
C ILE A 10 11.76 -21.96 -9.97
N THR A 11 12.44 -20.82 -10.12
CA THR A 11 11.77 -19.52 -10.06
C THR A 11 10.97 -19.38 -11.36
N THR A 12 9.65 -19.26 -11.24
CA THR A 12 8.79 -18.87 -12.36
C THR A 12 9.29 -17.53 -12.90
N PRO A 13 9.69 -17.42 -14.19
CA PRO A 13 10.10 -16.14 -14.74
C PRO A 13 8.85 -15.27 -14.95
N SER A 14 8.89 -14.06 -14.40
CA SER A 14 7.92 -13.00 -14.72
C SER A 14 7.85 -12.83 -16.23
N LYS A 15 6.66 -12.96 -16.81
CA LYS A 15 6.42 -12.68 -18.24
C LYS A 15 6.38 -11.17 -18.49
N ILE A 16 7.53 -10.52 -18.33
CA ILE A 16 7.78 -9.19 -18.86
C ILE A 16 8.99 -9.33 -19.79
N HIS A 17 8.86 -8.78 -21.01
CA HIS A 17 9.80 -8.77 -22.14
C HIS A 17 11.24 -9.27 -21.90
N ASN A 18 11.74 -10.10 -22.82
CA ASN A 18 13.12 -10.63 -22.83
C ASN A 18 14.17 -9.52 -22.75
N TRP A 19 14.97 -9.51 -21.68
CA TRP A 19 16.14 -8.63 -21.53
C TRP A 19 17.44 -9.43 -21.66
N VAL A 20 18.38 -8.90 -22.44
CA VAL A 20 19.73 -9.44 -22.65
C VAL A 20 20.65 -8.93 -21.54
N LEU A 21 21.23 -9.84 -20.75
CA LEU A 21 22.27 -9.52 -19.77
C LEU A 21 23.67 -9.63 -20.38
N SER A 22 24.52 -8.63 -20.12
CA SER A 22 25.97 -8.72 -20.33
C SER A 22 26.67 -9.25 -19.08
N GLU A 23 27.48 -10.29 -19.24
CA GLU A 23 28.27 -10.92 -18.18
C GLU A 23 29.44 -10.05 -17.72
N LYS A 24 29.64 -9.97 -16.39
CA LYS A 24 30.96 -9.98 -15.71
C LYS A 24 30.78 -9.98 -14.18
N THR A 25 31.15 -11.11 -13.57
CA THR A 25 31.23 -11.33 -12.11
C THR A 25 32.64 -11.04 -11.60
N PRO A 26 32.79 -10.64 -10.32
CA PRO A 26 33.91 -11.17 -9.54
C PRO A 26 33.53 -11.66 -8.13
N GLU A 27 34.45 -12.43 -7.56
CA GLU A 27 34.29 -13.45 -6.52
C GLU A 27 34.19 -12.96 -5.07
N LYS A 28 33.60 -13.83 -4.23
CA LYS A 28 33.38 -13.73 -2.78
C LYS A 28 34.67 -13.83 -1.96
N LYS A 29 34.73 -13.13 -0.81
CA LYS A 29 35.58 -13.48 0.34
C LYS A 29 34.73 -13.63 1.62
N ARG A 30 34.93 -14.75 2.32
CA ARG A 30 34.28 -15.11 3.60
C ARG A 30 34.97 -14.39 4.77
N GLY A 31 34.19 -13.76 5.66
CA GLY A 31 34.65 -13.23 6.94
C GLY A 31 34.76 -14.32 8.03
N PRO A 32 35.43 -14.02 9.17
CA PRO A 32 35.76 -14.99 10.19
C PRO A 32 34.59 -15.28 11.16
N PRO A 33 34.62 -16.42 11.90
CA PRO A 33 33.49 -16.90 12.68
C PRO A 33 33.34 -16.17 14.02
N MET A 34 32.12 -15.76 14.35
CA MET A 34 31.77 -15.15 15.63
C MET A 34 31.47 -16.20 16.71
N SER A 35 32.05 -15.96 17.90
CA SER A 35 31.84 -16.73 19.12
C SER A 35 30.50 -16.35 19.78
N LEU A 36 29.63 -17.35 20.01
CA LEU A 36 28.36 -17.20 20.71
C LEU A 36 28.59 -17.34 22.22
N LYS A 37 28.27 -16.30 22.99
CA LYS A 37 27.99 -16.40 24.43
C LYS A 37 26.48 -16.34 24.66
N PRO A 38 25.91 -17.21 25.52
CA PRO A 38 24.48 -17.19 25.82
C PRO A 38 24.13 -16.00 26.72
N SER A 39 23.06 -15.27 26.37
CA SER A 39 22.53 -14.14 27.16
C SER A 39 21.45 -14.62 28.14
N PRO A 40 21.30 -14.01 29.34
CA PRO A 40 20.47 -14.51 30.41
C PRO A 40 19.00 -14.02 30.36
N THR A 41 18.12 -14.94 30.71
CA THR A 41 16.82 -14.82 31.41
C THR A 41 15.87 -13.67 31.02
N LYS A 42 14.76 -14.07 30.39
CA LYS A 42 13.53 -13.30 30.09
C LYS A 42 13.11 -12.36 31.23
N GLN A 43 13.25 -11.06 31.02
CA GLN A 43 12.47 -10.05 31.72
C GLN A 43 11.20 -9.77 30.91
N ILE A 44 10.05 -9.80 31.57
CA ILE A 44 8.77 -9.41 30.99
C ILE A 44 8.82 -7.88 30.84
N VAL A 45 9.15 -7.41 29.64
CA VAL A 45 9.17 -5.98 29.30
C VAL A 45 7.73 -5.51 29.12
N LYS A 46 7.30 -4.54 29.93
CA LYS A 46 6.05 -3.80 29.73
C LYS A 46 6.11 -3.07 28.37
N ARG A 47 5.27 -3.48 27.42
CA ARG A 47 5.23 -3.06 26.00
C ARG A 47 4.73 -1.61 25.73
N ASN A 48 5.06 -0.62 26.57
CA ASN A 48 4.49 0.73 26.42
C ASN A 48 5.53 1.87 26.39
N THR A 49 6.67 1.66 25.73
CA THR A 49 7.56 2.77 25.36
C THR A 49 7.26 3.25 23.95
N PRO A 50 6.99 4.55 23.73
CA PRO A 50 6.91 5.11 22.38
C PRO A 50 8.18 4.75 21.61
N ARG A 51 7.99 4.33 20.36
CA ARG A 51 9.08 3.80 19.54
C ARG A 51 10.13 4.90 19.32
N ALA A 52 11.35 4.67 19.79
CA ALA A 52 12.44 5.64 19.66
C ALA A 52 12.99 5.72 18.22
N ASP A 53 12.89 4.62 17.46
CA ASP A 53 13.44 4.49 16.11
C ASP A 53 12.34 4.50 15.03
N PRO A 54 12.54 5.24 13.91
CA PRO A 54 11.65 5.17 12.75
C PRO A 54 11.71 3.81 12.05
N ILE A 55 10.70 3.51 11.22
CA ILE A 55 10.70 2.29 10.39
C ILE A 55 11.95 2.29 9.49
N LYS A 56 12.62 1.14 9.32
CA LYS A 56 13.80 1.02 8.44
C LYS A 56 13.54 0.16 7.21
N THR A 57 12.59 -0.76 7.26
CA THR A 57 12.21 -1.60 6.12
C THR A 57 10.69 -1.75 6.05
N TYR A 58 10.14 -1.58 4.84
CA TYR A 58 8.75 -1.86 4.51
C TYR A 58 8.66 -3.22 3.83
N VAL A 59 7.69 -4.04 4.23
CA VAL A 59 7.40 -5.33 3.63
C VAL A 59 5.95 -5.32 3.19
N PHE A 60 5.72 -5.18 1.90
CA PHE A 60 4.41 -5.28 1.31
C PHE A 60 4.05 -6.76 1.14
N PHE A 61 2.86 -7.15 1.55
CA PHE A 61 2.46 -8.55 1.49
C PHE A 61 1.00 -8.70 1.12
N ASP A 62 0.71 -9.85 0.54
CA ASP A 62 -0.63 -10.29 0.17
C ASP A 62 -0.69 -11.83 0.19
N LEU A 63 -1.90 -12.39 0.28
CA LEU A 63 -2.15 -13.82 0.39
C LEU A 63 -3.24 -14.27 -0.57
N GLU A 64 -2.95 -15.31 -1.36
CA GLU A 64 -4.01 -16.07 -2.02
C GLU A 64 -4.50 -17.19 -1.11
N CYS A 65 -5.82 -17.36 -1.08
CA CYS A 65 -6.48 -18.25 -0.14
C CYS A 65 -7.52 -19.14 -0.82
N THR A 66 -7.96 -20.18 -0.13
CA THR A 66 -9.00 -21.11 -0.61
C THR A 66 -10.42 -20.51 -0.63
N GLY A 67 -10.60 -19.22 -0.32
CA GLY A 67 -11.89 -18.53 -0.23
C GLY A 67 -11.87 -17.40 0.79
N LEU A 68 -13.03 -16.82 1.07
CA LEU A 68 -13.19 -15.75 2.07
C LEU A 68 -13.39 -16.30 3.49
N ILE A 69 -13.25 -15.44 4.50
CA ILE A 69 -13.59 -15.76 5.89
C ILE A 69 -15.10 -15.98 6.00
N LYS A 70 -15.51 -17.13 6.52
CA LYS A 70 -16.93 -17.47 6.70
C LYS A 70 -17.58 -16.61 7.80
N ASN A 71 -18.84 -16.26 7.59
CA ASN A 71 -19.69 -15.49 8.50
C ASN A 71 -19.13 -14.09 8.86
N ASP A 72 -18.23 -13.53 8.03
CA ASP A 72 -17.58 -12.27 8.37
C ASP A 72 -18.53 -11.08 8.26
N GLU A 73 -19.51 -11.16 7.37
CA GLU A 73 -20.59 -10.18 7.20
C GLU A 73 -21.47 -10.01 8.45
N TYR A 74 -21.52 -11.02 9.34
CA TYR A 74 -22.28 -10.95 10.60
C TYR A 74 -21.43 -10.42 11.76
N ARG A 75 -20.11 -10.27 11.58
CA ARG A 75 -19.22 -9.73 12.61
C ARG A 75 -19.25 -8.21 12.56
N ASN A 76 -20.19 -7.61 13.28
CA ASN A 76 -20.23 -6.18 13.56
C ASN A 76 -19.19 -5.80 14.63
N LEU A 77 -17.91 -6.04 14.36
CA LEU A 77 -16.84 -5.46 15.17
C LEU A 77 -16.70 -3.98 14.78
N PRO A 78 -16.91 -3.05 15.73
CA PRO A 78 -16.79 -1.62 15.44
C PRO A 78 -15.39 -1.36 14.90
N CYS A 79 -15.33 -0.67 13.77
CA CYS A 79 -14.10 -0.28 13.08
C CYS A 79 -14.06 1.25 13.02
N ASN A 80 -14.38 1.89 14.14
CA ASN A 80 -14.59 3.33 14.19
C ASN A 80 -13.37 4.01 14.83
N ASN A 81 -12.78 4.91 14.04
CA ASN A 81 -11.73 5.86 14.38
C ASN A 81 -10.48 5.23 15.02
N TYR A 82 -9.57 4.76 14.17
CA TYR A 82 -8.20 4.47 14.57
C TYR A 82 -7.49 5.80 14.81
N GLU A 83 -7.40 6.22 16.07
CA GLU A 83 -6.72 7.45 16.43
C GLU A 83 -5.28 7.17 16.84
N LYS A 84 -4.97 5.93 17.25
CA LYS A 84 -3.66 5.53 17.76
C LYS A 84 -3.23 4.14 17.26
N SER A 85 -1.93 3.87 17.31
CA SER A 85 -1.34 2.55 17.00
C SER A 85 -1.95 1.42 17.85
N ASP A 86 -2.26 1.70 19.11
CA ASP A 86 -2.83 0.71 20.05
C ASP A 86 -4.20 0.22 19.57
N ASP A 87 -4.94 1.05 18.85
CA ASP A 87 -6.22 0.66 18.27
C ASP A 87 -5.99 -0.48 17.26
N PHE A 88 -4.99 -0.39 16.38
CA PHE A 88 -4.70 -1.47 15.43
C PHE A 88 -4.40 -2.80 16.12
N PHE A 89 -3.56 -2.77 17.16
CA PHE A 89 -3.22 -3.96 17.96
C PHE A 89 -4.47 -4.61 18.56
N HIS A 90 -5.27 -3.83 19.30
CA HIS A 90 -6.45 -4.34 19.99
C HIS A 90 -7.53 -4.84 19.03
N HIS A 91 -7.70 -4.17 17.89
CA HIS A 91 -8.66 -4.62 16.88
C HIS A 91 -8.19 -5.94 16.25
N LEU A 92 -6.92 -6.07 15.86
CA LEU A 92 -6.41 -7.33 15.30
C LEU A 92 -6.52 -8.47 16.33
N GLU A 93 -6.14 -8.22 17.58
CA GLU A 93 -6.28 -9.17 18.67
C GLU A 93 -7.75 -9.61 18.83
N ALA A 94 -8.68 -8.65 18.85
CA ALA A 94 -10.11 -8.95 18.91
C ALA A 94 -10.57 -9.77 17.70
N PHE A 95 -10.19 -9.42 16.48
CA PHE A 95 -10.54 -10.19 15.28
C PHE A 95 -10.00 -11.61 15.34
N CYS A 96 -8.74 -11.81 15.75
CA CYS A 96 -8.14 -13.13 15.92
C CYS A 96 -8.88 -13.97 16.96
N MET A 97 -9.29 -13.37 18.08
CA MET A 97 -9.99 -14.08 19.16
C MET A 97 -11.46 -14.44 18.82
N HIS A 98 -12.14 -13.62 18.01
CA HIS A 98 -13.57 -13.82 17.67
C HIS A 98 -13.80 -14.63 16.39
N THR A 99 -12.74 -15.02 15.68
CA THR A 99 -12.86 -15.81 14.45
C THR A 99 -12.43 -17.24 14.73
N ARG A 100 -13.33 -18.20 14.49
CA ARG A 100 -12.96 -19.60 14.70
C ARG A 100 -12.01 -20.06 13.61
N THR A 101 -11.10 -20.96 13.97
CA THR A 101 -10.10 -21.48 13.05
C THR A 101 -10.70 -22.24 11.86
N ASP A 102 -11.90 -22.82 11.98
CA ASP A 102 -12.59 -23.51 10.88
C ASP A 102 -13.35 -22.57 9.92
N GLU A 103 -13.52 -21.30 10.31
CA GLU A 103 -14.13 -20.25 9.48
C GLU A 103 -13.11 -19.55 8.59
N LEU A 104 -11.83 -19.60 8.97
CA LEU A 104 -10.74 -19.01 8.20
C LEU A 104 -10.45 -19.88 6.96
N PRO A 105 -10.13 -19.28 5.81
CA PRO A 105 -9.65 -20.05 4.66
C PRO A 105 -8.22 -20.57 4.92
N HIS A 106 -7.70 -21.37 3.99
CA HIS A 106 -6.30 -21.80 3.99
C HIS A 106 -5.50 -21.01 2.95
N ILE A 107 -4.21 -20.78 3.20
CA ILE A 107 -3.33 -20.07 2.28
C ILE A 107 -2.88 -21.01 1.16
N THR A 108 -2.99 -20.55 -0.08
CA THR A 108 -2.49 -21.22 -1.30
C THR A 108 -1.26 -20.51 -1.88
N GLU A 109 -1.10 -19.22 -1.62
CA GLU A 109 0.11 -18.45 -1.93
C GLU A 109 0.32 -17.34 -0.89
N MET A 110 1.58 -17.06 -0.57
CA MET A 110 1.97 -15.89 0.23
C MET A 110 3.14 -15.19 -0.45
N SER A 111 3.13 -13.86 -0.47
CA SER A 111 4.25 -13.06 -0.97
C SER A 111 4.60 -11.94 -0.01
N PHE A 112 5.90 -11.72 0.18
CA PHE A 112 6.47 -10.65 0.98
C PHE A 112 7.53 -9.92 0.15
N VAL A 113 7.27 -8.65 -0.18
CA VAL A 113 8.10 -7.78 -1.02
C VAL A 113 8.72 -6.71 -0.13
N ALA A 114 10.02 -6.83 0.13
CA ALA A 114 10.74 -5.94 1.05
C ALA A 114 11.56 -4.86 0.32
N ILE A 115 11.46 -3.63 0.84
CA ILE A 115 12.21 -2.46 0.41
C ILE A 115 12.71 -1.66 1.62
N SER A 116 13.96 -1.20 1.58
CA SER A 116 14.50 -0.33 2.64
C SER A 116 13.82 1.04 2.60
N ARG A 117 13.76 1.73 3.74
CA ARG A 117 13.23 3.10 3.79
C ARG A 117 14.03 4.06 2.93
N GLU A 118 15.35 3.91 2.89
CA GLU A 118 16.23 4.73 2.05
C GLU A 118 15.85 4.61 0.56
N THR A 119 15.77 3.38 0.04
CA THR A 119 15.38 3.15 -1.36
C THR A 119 13.94 3.60 -1.62
N PHE A 120 13.02 3.38 -0.67
CA PHE A 120 11.65 3.89 -0.77
C PHE A 120 11.61 5.42 -0.87
N ASP A 121 12.42 6.10 -0.08
CA ASP A 121 12.51 7.57 -0.02
C ASP A 121 13.14 8.15 -1.30
N GLU A 122 14.10 7.48 -1.92
CA GLU A 122 14.63 7.88 -3.23
C GLU A 122 13.57 7.77 -4.34
N ILE A 123 12.85 6.64 -4.38
CA ILE A 123 11.86 6.36 -5.42
C ILE A 123 10.63 7.25 -5.27
N LYS A 124 10.18 7.55 -4.04
CA LYS A 124 9.03 8.43 -3.82
C LYS A 124 9.32 9.85 -4.31
N GLU A 125 10.54 10.37 -4.12
CA GLU A 125 10.93 11.70 -4.60
C GLU A 125 11.04 11.75 -6.12
N LYS A 126 11.65 10.73 -6.74
CA LYS A 126 11.64 10.58 -8.20
C LYS A 126 10.20 10.57 -8.73
N ARG A 127 9.32 9.78 -8.11
CA ARG A 127 7.91 9.69 -8.51
C ARG A 127 7.17 11.02 -8.35
N LYS A 128 7.43 11.78 -7.29
CA LYS A 128 6.85 13.12 -7.11
C LYS A 128 7.20 14.01 -8.30
N ASN A 129 8.48 14.02 -8.70
CA ASN A 129 8.98 14.80 -9.82
C ASN A 129 8.38 14.35 -11.16
N ASP A 130 8.33 13.04 -11.43
CA ASP A 130 7.73 12.50 -12.65
C ASP A 130 6.23 12.81 -12.74
N ALA A 131 5.51 12.72 -11.62
CA ALA A 131 4.11 13.12 -11.57
C ALA A 131 3.92 14.62 -11.85
N MET A 132 4.77 15.49 -11.28
CA MET A 132 4.76 16.93 -11.58
C MET A 132 5.03 17.21 -13.06
N ARG A 133 6.01 16.52 -13.65
CA ARG A 133 6.30 16.63 -15.09
C ARG A 133 5.09 16.20 -15.93
N ASN A 134 4.43 15.10 -15.57
CA ASN A 134 3.26 14.58 -16.28
C ASN A 134 2.07 15.55 -16.24
N ASP A 135 1.90 16.28 -15.12
CA ASP A 135 0.87 17.31 -15.01
C ASP A 135 1.15 18.50 -15.95
N GLN A 136 2.43 18.84 -16.15
CA GLN A 136 2.87 19.93 -17.05
C GLN A 136 2.94 19.50 -18.53
N ASN A 137 3.22 18.23 -18.80
CA ASN A 137 3.47 17.70 -20.15
C ASN A 137 2.61 16.43 -20.39
N PRO A 138 1.28 16.60 -20.57
CA PRO A 138 0.36 15.47 -20.64
C PRO A 138 0.55 14.57 -21.87
N GLU A 139 1.19 15.06 -22.94
CA GLU A 139 1.49 14.30 -24.16
C GLU A 139 2.71 13.37 -24.00
N GLU A 140 3.57 13.63 -23.02
CA GLU A 140 4.81 12.86 -22.76
C GLU A 140 4.79 12.22 -21.37
N LYS A 141 3.67 11.58 -21.01
CA LYS A 141 3.52 10.98 -19.69
C LYS A 141 4.51 9.84 -19.45
N ARG A 142 5.27 9.98 -18.38
CA ARG A 142 6.10 8.90 -17.82
C ARG A 142 5.23 7.95 -17.00
N ILE A 143 5.55 6.67 -17.10
CA ILE A 143 4.93 5.61 -16.29
C ILE A 143 5.44 5.75 -14.86
N LEU A 144 4.54 5.78 -13.87
CA LEU A 144 4.94 5.91 -12.46
C LEU A 144 5.31 4.56 -11.83
N ALA A 145 4.76 3.46 -12.37
CA ALA A 145 5.10 2.08 -12.00
C ALA A 145 6.32 1.59 -12.79
N GLU A 146 7.51 2.02 -12.37
CA GLU A 146 8.76 1.44 -12.87
C GLU A 146 9.18 0.25 -12.01
N TYR A 147 9.97 -0.67 -12.58
CA TYR A 147 10.54 -1.78 -11.82
C TYR A 147 11.35 -1.27 -10.61
N VAL A 148 11.09 -1.86 -9.44
CA VAL A 148 11.81 -1.58 -8.19
C VAL A 148 12.55 -2.85 -7.78
N ALA A 149 13.86 -2.75 -7.58
CA ALA A 149 14.64 -3.86 -7.06
C ALA A 149 14.29 -4.09 -5.58
N THR A 150 13.72 -5.25 -5.27
CA THR A 150 13.27 -5.63 -3.92
C THR A 150 13.80 -6.99 -3.52
N ASN A 151 13.86 -7.24 -2.21
CA ASN A 151 14.02 -8.59 -1.69
C ASN A 151 12.65 -9.23 -1.59
N THR A 152 12.39 -10.27 -2.38
CA THR A 152 11.05 -10.89 -2.48
C THR A 152 11.08 -12.33 -1.98
N HIS A 153 10.11 -12.67 -1.13
CA HIS A 153 9.85 -14.02 -0.66
C HIS A 153 8.43 -14.44 -1.03
N THR A 154 8.28 -15.20 -2.11
CA THR A 154 6.98 -15.74 -2.57
C THR A 154 6.97 -17.26 -2.46
N ARG A 155 5.87 -17.83 -1.95
CA ARG A 155 5.65 -19.27 -1.83
C ARG A 155 4.23 -19.64 -2.19
N GLN A 156 4.08 -20.62 -3.06
CA GLN A 156 2.82 -21.37 -3.21
C GLN A 156 2.82 -22.53 -2.23
N LEU A 157 1.66 -22.85 -1.67
CA LEU A 157 1.52 -23.76 -0.54
C LEU A 157 0.54 -24.92 -0.82
N ASN A 158 0.77 -26.03 -0.13
CA ASN A 158 -0.21 -27.09 0.03
C ASN A 158 -1.05 -26.83 1.29
N PRO A 159 -2.34 -26.47 1.17
CA PRO A 159 -3.19 -26.12 2.31
C PRO A 159 -3.63 -27.32 3.18
N LEU A 160 -3.26 -28.55 2.84
CA LEU A 160 -3.62 -29.78 3.57
C LEU A 160 -5.13 -29.94 3.85
N ILE A 161 -5.98 -29.59 2.88
CA ILE A 161 -7.43 -29.79 2.97
C ILE A 161 -7.84 -31.17 2.42
N ASN A 162 -8.98 -31.67 2.89
CA ASN A 162 -9.52 -32.95 2.44
C ASN A 162 -10.13 -32.87 1.02
N GLU A 163 -10.46 -34.04 0.46
CA GLU A 163 -11.00 -34.15 -0.90
C GLU A 163 -12.31 -33.39 -1.12
N ASP A 164 -13.19 -33.34 -0.12
CA ASP A 164 -14.46 -32.62 -0.25
C ASP A 164 -14.26 -31.10 -0.29
N LYS A 165 -13.37 -30.56 0.54
CA LYS A 165 -12.98 -29.15 0.48
C LYS A 165 -12.25 -28.80 -0.82
N TRP A 166 -11.40 -29.70 -1.33
CA TRP A 166 -10.77 -29.52 -2.64
C TRP A 166 -11.79 -29.49 -3.77
N ARG A 167 -12.82 -30.34 -3.70
CA ARG A 167 -13.91 -30.38 -4.68
C ARG A 167 -14.72 -29.08 -4.65
N GLU A 168 -15.06 -28.59 -3.46
CA GLU A 168 -15.73 -27.28 -3.27
C GLU A 168 -14.89 -26.15 -3.86
N TYR A 169 -13.60 -26.10 -3.51
CA TYR A 169 -12.66 -25.09 -4.02
C TYR A 169 -12.55 -25.12 -5.55
N GLU A 170 -12.31 -26.29 -6.16
CA GLU A 170 -12.21 -26.40 -7.62
C GLU A 170 -13.52 -26.07 -8.34
N ASN A 171 -14.67 -26.44 -7.75
CA ASN A 171 -15.96 -26.05 -8.30
C ASN A 171 -16.12 -24.53 -8.30
N THR A 172 -15.78 -23.86 -7.19
CA THR A 172 -15.82 -22.39 -7.12
C THR A 172 -14.83 -21.79 -8.12
N ARG A 173 -13.58 -22.26 -8.13
CA ARG A 173 -12.50 -21.80 -9.00
C ARG A 173 -12.87 -21.88 -10.48
N ASN A 174 -13.42 -23.00 -10.93
CA ASN A 174 -13.78 -23.20 -12.34
C ASN A 174 -15.03 -22.40 -12.76
N ASN A 175 -15.87 -21.99 -11.80
CA ASN A 175 -17.04 -21.14 -12.05
C ASN A 175 -16.75 -19.64 -11.81
N ASP A 176 -15.56 -19.31 -11.31
CA ASP A 176 -15.20 -17.95 -10.97
C ASP A 176 -14.80 -17.16 -12.22
N LYS A 177 -15.76 -16.38 -12.73
CA LYS A 177 -15.55 -15.48 -13.87
C LYS A 177 -14.56 -14.35 -13.59
N LYS A 178 -14.24 -14.09 -12.32
CA LYS A 178 -13.33 -13.02 -11.90
C LYS A 178 -11.90 -13.52 -11.68
N GLU A 179 -11.68 -14.83 -11.76
CA GLU A 179 -10.37 -15.46 -11.58
C GLU A 179 -9.71 -15.09 -10.23
N VAL A 180 -10.50 -14.91 -9.17
CA VAL A 180 -10.02 -14.61 -7.81
C VAL A 180 -9.30 -15.81 -7.21
N LEU A 181 -9.77 -17.02 -7.52
CA LEU A 181 -9.11 -18.25 -7.12
C LEU A 181 -8.20 -18.72 -8.27
N VAL A 182 -6.89 -18.55 -8.13
CA VAL A 182 -5.96 -18.80 -9.25
C VAL A 182 -5.26 -20.16 -9.22
N HIS A 183 -5.05 -20.75 -8.04
CA HIS A 183 -4.16 -21.92 -7.91
C HIS A 183 -4.92 -23.25 -7.95
N PRO A 184 -4.80 -24.08 -8.99
CA PRO A 184 -5.45 -25.39 -9.04
C PRO A 184 -4.80 -26.39 -8.06
N LYS A 185 -5.61 -27.31 -7.54
CA LYS A 185 -5.24 -28.40 -6.63
C LYS A 185 -3.95 -29.10 -7.02
N LYS A 186 -3.82 -29.46 -8.31
CA LYS A 186 -2.67 -30.20 -8.83
C LYS A 186 -1.34 -29.46 -8.61
N LEU A 187 -1.35 -28.13 -8.65
CA LEU A 187 -0.16 -27.32 -8.38
C LEU A 187 0.09 -27.23 -6.87
N CYS A 188 -0.94 -26.88 -6.08
CA CYS A 188 -0.81 -26.77 -4.63
C CYS A 188 -0.30 -28.05 -3.97
N LEU A 189 -0.80 -29.22 -4.37
CA LEU A 189 -0.41 -30.51 -3.78
C LEU A 189 1.06 -30.88 -3.95
N ARG A 190 1.77 -30.26 -4.89
CA ARG A 190 3.20 -30.50 -5.12
C ARG A 190 4.10 -29.64 -4.24
N ASN A 191 3.52 -28.63 -3.60
CA ASN A 191 4.24 -27.65 -2.83
C ASN A 191 4.33 -28.08 -1.35
N ASN A 192 5.21 -27.40 -0.63
CA ASN A 192 5.34 -27.55 0.81
C ASN A 192 4.11 -26.95 1.53
N THR A 193 3.88 -27.41 2.75
CA THR A 193 2.77 -26.94 3.58
C THR A 193 3.14 -25.62 4.27
N PHE A 194 2.15 -24.90 4.80
CA PHE A 194 2.39 -23.69 5.60
C PHE A 194 3.41 -23.95 6.72
N LYS A 195 3.28 -25.09 7.44
CA LYS A 195 4.19 -25.47 8.52
C LYS A 195 5.65 -25.56 8.08
N GLN A 196 5.90 -26.02 6.85
CA GLN A 196 7.24 -26.21 6.32
C GLN A 196 7.85 -24.92 5.80
N GLU A 197 7.05 -24.01 5.22
CA GLU A 197 7.54 -22.76 4.64
C GLU A 197 7.62 -21.60 5.64
N TRP A 198 6.79 -21.59 6.69
CA TRP A 198 6.74 -20.49 7.66
C TRP A 198 8.09 -20.15 8.30
N PRO A 199 8.97 -21.10 8.69
CA PRO A 199 10.29 -20.77 9.20
C PRO A 199 11.15 -19.96 8.23
N ALA A 200 10.96 -20.16 6.92
CA ALA A 200 11.68 -19.38 5.91
C ALA A 200 11.18 -17.93 5.81
N VAL A 201 9.89 -17.70 6.07
CA VAL A 201 9.30 -16.35 6.20
C VAL A 201 9.87 -15.64 7.42
N VAL A 202 9.93 -16.31 8.58
CA VAL A 202 10.52 -15.73 9.79
C VAL A 202 11.99 -15.37 9.57
N ASN A 203 12.78 -16.29 9.01
CA ASN A 203 14.18 -16.03 8.68
C ASN A 203 14.35 -14.87 7.68
N PHE A 204 13.45 -14.76 6.70
CA PHE A 204 13.43 -13.63 5.78
C PHE A 204 13.23 -12.32 6.55
N LEU A 205 12.20 -12.23 7.40
CA LEU A 205 11.90 -11.02 8.19
C LEU A 205 13.01 -10.69 9.21
N ASP A 206 13.70 -11.68 9.74
CA ASP A 206 14.86 -11.51 10.63
C ASP A 206 16.09 -10.95 9.93
N SER A 207 16.26 -11.27 8.64
CA SER A 207 17.38 -10.77 7.86
C SER A 207 17.26 -9.29 7.46
N LEU A 208 16.07 -8.71 7.61
CA LEU A 208 15.79 -7.32 7.21
C LEU A 208 16.25 -6.31 8.25
N GLN A 209 16.47 -5.07 7.82
CA GLN A 209 16.86 -3.98 8.72
C GLN A 209 15.68 -3.56 9.60
N LYS A 210 15.87 -3.66 10.91
CA LYS A 210 14.86 -3.41 11.93
C LYS A 210 14.87 -1.95 12.39
N PRO A 211 13.75 -1.36 12.80
CA PRO A 211 12.32 -1.70 12.59
C PRO A 211 11.83 -2.21 11.22
N VAL A 212 11.05 -3.31 11.21
CA VAL A 212 10.31 -3.79 10.01
C VAL A 212 8.81 -3.50 10.15
N LEU A 213 8.17 -3.09 9.05
CA LEU A 213 6.72 -2.89 8.96
C LEU A 213 6.10 -3.74 7.86
N LEU A 214 5.22 -4.68 8.23
CA LEU A 214 4.34 -5.39 7.33
C LEU A 214 3.19 -4.46 6.89
N VAL A 215 2.99 -4.34 5.59
CA VAL A 215 1.94 -3.51 4.99
C VAL A 215 1.09 -4.40 4.09
N GLY A 216 -0.15 -4.62 4.47
CA GLY A 216 -1.12 -5.35 3.66
C GLY A 216 -2.39 -4.54 3.46
N HIS A 217 -3.15 -4.86 2.42
CA HIS A 217 -4.37 -4.12 2.08
C HIS A 217 -5.60 -4.80 2.66
N ASN A 218 -6.28 -4.14 3.62
CA ASN A 218 -7.34 -4.78 4.43
C ASN A 218 -6.82 -5.95 5.30
N ALA A 219 -5.52 -5.97 5.57
CA ALA A 219 -4.84 -7.03 6.30
C ALA A 219 -5.34 -7.23 7.74
N LEU A 220 -5.83 -6.18 8.39
CA LEU A 220 -6.39 -6.27 9.74
C LEU A 220 -7.66 -7.11 9.74
N ARG A 221 -8.47 -7.00 8.68
CA ARG A 221 -9.72 -7.76 8.53
C ARG A 221 -9.55 -9.07 7.80
N TYR A 222 -8.42 -9.33 7.15
CA TYR A 222 -8.23 -10.54 6.35
C TYR A 222 -6.87 -11.19 6.59
N ASP A 223 -5.81 -10.73 5.93
CA ASP A 223 -4.55 -11.47 5.79
C ASP A 223 -3.92 -11.88 7.12
N LEU A 224 -3.86 -10.97 8.09
CA LEU A 224 -3.26 -11.25 9.40
C LEU A 224 -4.09 -12.23 10.22
N ARG A 225 -5.42 -12.24 10.03
CA ARG A 225 -6.31 -13.24 10.65
C ARG A 225 -6.09 -14.62 10.03
N VAL A 226 -5.89 -14.67 8.70
CA VAL A 226 -5.61 -15.93 8.00
C VAL A 226 -4.24 -16.49 8.43
N ILE A 227 -3.21 -15.65 8.51
CA ILE A 227 -1.90 -16.04 9.06
C ILE A 227 -2.04 -16.57 10.49
N TYR A 228 -2.78 -15.87 11.36
CA TYR A 228 -3.06 -16.32 12.71
C TYR A 228 -3.73 -17.71 12.73
N GLY A 229 -4.73 -17.92 11.88
CA GLY A 229 -5.40 -19.21 11.73
C GLY A 229 -4.47 -20.33 11.29
N GLU A 230 -3.61 -20.08 10.30
CA GLU A 230 -2.61 -21.04 9.85
C GLU A 230 -1.57 -21.36 10.94
N MET A 231 -1.08 -20.34 11.66
CA MET A 231 -0.18 -20.57 12.80
C MET A 231 -0.85 -21.44 13.88
N GLN A 232 -2.13 -21.21 14.17
CA GLN A 232 -2.88 -22.01 15.14
C GLN A 232 -3.08 -23.46 14.66
N ARG A 233 -3.50 -23.68 13.41
CA ARG A 233 -3.68 -25.03 12.85
C ARG A 233 -2.41 -25.88 12.87
N ASN A 234 -1.28 -25.23 12.63
CA ASN A 234 0.00 -25.91 12.48
C ASN A 234 0.82 -25.99 13.78
N GLY A 235 0.30 -25.45 14.89
CA GLY A 235 0.97 -25.43 16.19
C GLY A 235 2.21 -24.53 16.23
N LEU A 236 2.24 -23.46 15.44
CA LEU A 236 3.41 -22.58 15.27
C LEU A 236 3.41 -21.35 16.18
N ARG A 237 2.36 -21.16 16.98
CA ARG A 237 2.22 -19.99 17.84
C ARG A 237 3.36 -19.84 18.83
N ASP A 238 3.94 -20.93 19.34
CA ASP A 238 5.01 -20.85 20.33
C ASP A 238 6.41 -21.10 19.76
N ASP A 239 6.51 -21.91 18.72
CA ASP A 239 7.79 -22.39 18.19
C ASP A 239 8.40 -21.48 17.10
N CYS A 240 7.58 -20.70 16.39
CA CYS A 240 8.02 -19.92 15.23
C CYS A 240 7.26 -18.57 15.15
N LYS A 241 7.43 -17.75 16.19
CA LYS A 241 6.82 -16.41 16.29
C LYS A 241 7.44 -15.44 15.30
N LEU A 242 6.66 -14.43 14.95
CA LEU A 242 7.20 -13.27 14.27
C LEU A 242 8.19 -12.54 15.22
N PRO A 243 9.25 -11.93 14.67
CA PRO A 243 10.21 -11.18 15.47
C PRO A 243 9.55 -10.00 16.18
N GLU A 244 9.96 -9.69 17.43
CA GLU A 244 9.34 -8.63 18.26
C GLU A 244 9.46 -7.21 17.65
N ASP A 245 10.40 -7.04 16.72
CA ASP A 245 10.66 -5.79 16.02
C ASP A 245 9.97 -5.69 14.64
N VAL A 246 9.07 -6.63 14.34
CA VAL A 246 8.16 -6.63 13.20
C VAL A 246 6.80 -6.10 13.63
N PHE A 247 6.35 -5.08 12.92
CA PHE A 247 5.10 -4.37 13.16
C PHE A 247 4.20 -4.55 11.95
N PHE A 248 2.94 -4.14 12.07
CA PHE A 248 2.00 -4.14 10.95
C PHE A 248 1.25 -2.81 10.83
N MET A 249 0.72 -2.55 9.64
CA MET A 249 -0.30 -1.55 9.38
C MET A 249 -1.25 -2.04 8.28
N ASP A 250 -2.45 -1.45 8.24
CA ASP A 250 -3.44 -1.71 7.19
C ASP A 250 -3.51 -0.54 6.21
N SER A 251 -3.17 -0.78 4.94
CA SER A 251 -3.12 0.27 3.93
C SER A 251 -4.51 0.78 3.50
N LEU A 252 -5.57 -0.01 3.68
CA LEU A 252 -6.95 0.42 3.42
C LEU A 252 -7.36 1.53 4.40
N LEU A 253 -7.04 1.33 5.68
CA LEU A 253 -7.30 2.29 6.75
C LEU A 253 -6.45 3.55 6.58
N MET A 254 -5.17 3.37 6.27
CA MET A 254 -4.26 4.46 5.96
C MET A 254 -4.81 5.36 4.83
N ALA A 255 -5.16 4.78 3.69
CA ALA A 255 -5.67 5.53 2.54
C ALA A 255 -6.91 6.36 2.93
N LYS A 256 -7.87 5.72 3.63
CA LYS A 256 -9.08 6.40 4.12
C LYS A 256 -8.75 7.57 5.04
N GLN A 257 -7.83 7.38 5.98
CA GLN A 257 -7.51 8.41 6.97
C GLN A 257 -6.76 9.58 6.34
N ILE A 258 -5.73 9.32 5.53
CA ILE A 258 -4.97 10.36 4.82
C ILE A 258 -5.92 11.20 3.93
N GLU A 259 -6.77 10.54 3.13
CA GLU A 259 -7.72 11.23 2.26
C GLU A 259 -8.77 12.02 3.06
N ASN A 260 -9.34 11.45 4.12
CA ASN A 260 -10.30 12.15 4.98
C ASN A 260 -9.70 13.37 5.67
N GLU A 261 -8.45 13.29 6.13
CA GLU A 261 -7.73 14.42 6.71
C GLU A 261 -7.49 15.52 5.67
N ALA A 262 -7.10 15.15 4.45
CA ALA A 262 -6.97 16.10 3.34
C ALA A 262 -8.32 16.78 3.02
N PHE A 263 -9.42 16.03 2.99
CA PHE A 263 -10.75 16.58 2.73
C PHE A 263 -11.23 17.53 3.83
N LYS A 264 -10.96 17.21 5.11
CA LYS A 264 -11.25 18.12 6.22
C LYS A 264 -10.48 19.43 6.06
N LYS A 265 -9.17 19.35 5.79
CA LYS A 265 -8.32 20.53 5.54
C LYS A 265 -8.84 21.38 4.38
N LEU A 266 -9.22 20.76 3.26
CA LEU A 266 -9.78 21.47 2.11
C LEU A 266 -11.13 22.13 2.43
N THR A 267 -11.97 21.44 3.20
CA THR A 267 -13.26 21.99 3.65
C THR A 267 -13.05 23.21 4.53
N ASP A 268 -12.10 23.16 5.45
CA ASP A 268 -11.78 24.27 6.35
C ASP A 268 -11.15 25.44 5.59
N ILE A 269 -10.20 25.17 4.68
CA ILE A 269 -9.66 26.17 3.75
C ILE A 269 -10.78 26.88 2.99
N CYS A 270 -11.73 26.12 2.44
CA CYS A 270 -12.84 26.71 1.68
C CYS A 270 -13.77 27.58 2.54
N LYS A 271 -13.92 27.27 3.84
CA LYS A 271 -14.76 28.04 4.78
C LYS A 271 -14.11 29.35 5.22
N PHE A 272 -12.80 29.36 5.44
CA PHE A 272 -12.11 30.50 6.08
C PHE A 272 -11.38 31.41 5.11
N ILE A 273 -11.12 30.96 3.88
CA ILE A 273 -10.40 31.74 2.87
C ILE A 273 -11.40 32.42 1.91
N ASP A 274 -11.28 33.74 1.79
CA ASP A 274 -11.96 34.52 0.77
C ASP A 274 -11.10 34.58 -0.51
N PHE A 275 -11.31 33.61 -1.40
CA PHE A 275 -10.55 33.47 -2.64
C PHE A 275 -10.71 34.66 -3.59
N SER A 276 -11.78 35.43 -3.48
CA SER A 276 -11.99 36.64 -4.29
C SER A 276 -10.92 37.71 -4.04
N LYS A 277 -10.29 37.68 -2.85
CA LYS A 277 -9.23 38.62 -2.44
C LYS A 277 -7.82 38.14 -2.76
N ILE A 278 -7.67 36.88 -3.17
CA ILE A 278 -6.35 36.25 -3.41
C ILE A 278 -6.08 36.10 -4.92
N SER A 279 -7.00 36.57 -5.77
CA SER A 279 -6.86 36.51 -7.23
C SER A 279 -5.45 36.96 -7.63
N PRO A 280 -4.72 36.15 -8.42
CA PRO A 280 -3.36 36.49 -8.80
C PRO A 280 -3.39 37.87 -9.44
N LYS A 281 -2.54 38.78 -8.92
CA LYS A 281 -2.21 39.98 -9.67
C LYS A 281 -1.59 39.44 -10.96
N GLU A 282 -2.28 39.60 -12.08
CA GLU A 282 -1.64 39.52 -13.37
C GLU A 282 -0.38 40.38 -13.25
N GLU A 283 0.79 39.80 -13.51
CA GLU A 283 2.01 40.58 -13.70
C GLU A 283 1.76 41.43 -14.94
N ASP A 284 1.14 42.59 -14.75
CA ASP A 284 1.20 43.71 -15.66
C ASP A 284 2.69 44.09 -15.77
N GLU A 285 3.33 43.71 -16.87
CA GLU A 285 4.28 44.57 -17.59
C GLU A 285 4.73 43.90 -18.92
N GLU A 286 3.80 43.75 -19.87
CA GLU A 286 4.18 44.00 -21.26
C GLU A 286 4.08 45.50 -21.49
N VAL A 287 5.25 46.16 -21.50
CA VAL A 287 5.41 47.56 -21.90
C VAL A 287 4.95 47.70 -23.35
N GLN A 288 3.69 48.06 -23.56
CA GLN A 288 3.23 48.57 -24.84
C GLN A 288 3.80 49.97 -25.05
N ILE A 289 4.86 50.05 -25.86
CA ILE A 289 5.28 51.30 -26.48
C ILE A 289 4.13 51.73 -27.41
N THR A 290 3.30 52.68 -26.95
CA THR A 290 2.27 53.30 -27.76
C THR A 290 2.85 54.55 -28.40
N ASP A 291 3.04 54.49 -29.72
CA ASP A 291 3.26 55.68 -30.52
C ASP A 291 1.93 56.44 -30.70
N SER A 292 2.01 57.76 -30.62
CA SER A 292 0.87 58.66 -30.52
C SER A 292 0.08 58.74 -31.82
N SER A 293 -1.23 58.45 -31.79
CA SER A 293 -2.31 59.28 -32.37
C SER A 293 -3.61 58.49 -32.64
N ASN A 294 -4.56 58.57 -31.71
CA ASN A 294 -5.99 58.84 -31.95
C ASN A 294 -6.83 58.46 -30.73
N ARG A 295 -7.49 59.46 -30.14
CA ARG A 295 -8.77 59.29 -29.43
C ARG A 295 -9.87 59.38 -30.51
N PRO A 296 -11.07 58.75 -30.36
CA PRO A 296 -11.86 59.01 -29.15
C PRO A 296 -12.97 57.96 -28.75
N ILE A 297 -13.66 58.31 -27.64
CA ILE A 297 -15.01 57.91 -27.20
C ILE A 297 -15.22 56.52 -26.57
N GLY A 298 -15.13 56.50 -25.23
CA GLY A 298 -16.23 56.11 -24.34
C GLY A 298 -17.03 54.85 -24.62
N ARG A 299 -16.65 53.76 -23.93
CA ARG A 299 -17.54 52.93 -23.09
C ARG A 299 -16.66 52.31 -22.01
N PRO A 300 -16.99 52.41 -20.70
CA PRO A 300 -16.39 51.51 -19.74
C PRO A 300 -16.92 50.12 -20.08
N VAL A 301 -16.10 49.33 -20.78
CA VAL A 301 -16.28 47.89 -20.80
C VAL A 301 -16.11 47.49 -19.35
N ALA A 302 -17.22 47.27 -18.65
CA ALA A 302 -17.21 46.55 -17.40
C ALA A 302 -16.43 45.27 -17.70
N SER A 303 -15.19 45.19 -17.21
CA SER A 303 -14.42 43.97 -17.27
C SER A 303 -15.28 42.96 -16.53
N SER A 304 -15.94 42.10 -17.29
CA SER A 304 -16.53 40.88 -16.77
C SER A 304 -15.36 40.05 -16.26
N ARG A 305 -14.88 40.36 -15.05
CA ARG A 305 -14.08 39.43 -14.25
C ARG A 305 -14.99 38.24 -14.05
N GLY A 306 -14.86 37.27 -14.94
CA GLY A 306 -15.69 36.07 -14.91
C GLY A 306 -15.51 35.38 -13.56
N PRO A 307 -16.53 34.66 -13.08
CA PRO A 307 -16.50 33.88 -11.83
C PRO A 307 -15.52 32.67 -11.86
N ALA A 308 -14.53 32.68 -12.74
CA ALA A 308 -13.57 31.59 -12.93
C ALA A 308 -12.25 31.81 -12.17
N ASN A 309 -11.90 33.06 -11.82
CA ASN A 309 -10.57 33.41 -11.30
C ASN A 309 -10.43 33.32 -9.77
N ASP A 310 -11.50 32.99 -9.05
CA ASP A 310 -11.53 32.79 -7.60
C ASP A 310 -11.66 31.31 -7.20
N HIS A 311 -11.53 30.38 -8.16
CA HIS A 311 -11.67 28.96 -7.88
C HIS A 311 -10.52 28.46 -6.97
N PRO A 312 -10.80 27.79 -5.83
CA PRO A 312 -9.78 27.41 -4.84
C PRO A 312 -8.58 26.64 -5.39
N ARG A 313 -8.80 25.87 -6.45
CA ARG A 313 -7.76 25.14 -7.19
C ARG A 313 -6.58 26.03 -7.62
N HIS A 314 -6.79 27.30 -7.94
CA HIS A 314 -5.71 28.19 -8.38
C HIS A 314 -4.90 28.77 -7.21
N THR A 315 -5.42 28.69 -5.99
CA THR A 315 -4.80 29.25 -4.79
C THR A 315 -4.12 28.18 -3.92
N ILE A 316 -4.65 26.95 -3.94
CA ILE A 316 -4.10 25.85 -3.14
C ILE A 316 -2.74 25.42 -3.71
N LYS A 317 -1.75 25.30 -2.83
CA LYS A 317 -0.42 24.76 -3.14
C LYS A 317 -0.47 23.25 -3.32
N TRP A 318 -0.81 22.81 -4.53
CA TRP A 318 -0.96 21.39 -4.84
C TRP A 318 0.35 20.60 -4.72
N ASP A 319 1.50 21.24 -4.84
CA ASP A 319 2.84 20.66 -4.70
C ASP A 319 3.16 20.15 -3.27
N GLU A 320 2.40 20.61 -2.27
CA GLU A 320 2.46 20.11 -0.90
C GLU A 320 1.70 18.78 -0.72
N PHE A 321 0.78 18.44 -1.63
CA PHE A 321 0.03 17.18 -1.59
C PHE A 321 0.82 16.04 -2.23
N SER A 322 0.65 14.83 -1.71
CA SER A 322 1.18 13.62 -2.34
C SER A 322 0.59 13.38 -3.73
N VAL A 323 1.27 12.55 -4.54
CA VAL A 323 0.81 12.19 -5.88
C VAL A 323 -0.60 11.58 -5.83
N ALA A 324 -0.85 10.72 -4.84
CA ALA A 324 -2.15 10.10 -4.62
C ALA A 324 -3.25 11.16 -4.37
N LEU A 325 -3.01 12.09 -3.44
CA LEU A 325 -3.99 13.12 -3.10
C LEU A 325 -4.29 14.05 -4.28
N ARG A 326 -3.27 14.50 -5.01
CA ARG A 326 -3.46 15.36 -6.20
C ARG A 326 -4.34 14.71 -7.26
N LYS A 327 -4.20 13.40 -7.46
CA LYS A 327 -4.98 12.64 -8.44
C LYS A 327 -6.41 12.34 -7.95
N ARG A 328 -6.58 12.12 -6.65
CA ARG A 328 -7.85 11.66 -6.06
C ARG A 328 -8.74 12.77 -5.52
N ILE A 329 -8.22 13.99 -5.34
CA ILE A 329 -9.03 15.18 -5.05
C ILE A 329 -9.62 15.69 -6.37
N PRO A 330 -10.93 15.50 -6.63
CA PRO A 330 -11.50 15.83 -7.93
C PRO A 330 -11.82 17.32 -8.03
N MET A 331 -11.72 17.88 -9.24
CA MET A 331 -12.01 19.30 -9.48
C MET A 331 -13.44 19.68 -9.10
N ASN A 332 -14.40 18.82 -9.46
CA ASN A 332 -15.82 19.02 -9.16
C ASN A 332 -16.18 18.85 -7.68
N GLY A 333 -15.20 18.51 -6.83
CA GLY A 333 -15.38 18.53 -5.38
C GLY A 333 -15.51 19.95 -4.82
N PHE A 334 -14.94 20.95 -5.49
CA PHE A 334 -15.13 22.36 -5.12
C PHE A 334 -16.48 22.86 -5.62
N VAL A 335 -17.36 23.21 -4.69
CA VAL A 335 -18.73 23.61 -4.98
C VAL A 335 -18.97 25.01 -4.46
N ARG A 336 -19.54 25.88 -5.29
CA ARG A 336 -19.94 27.22 -4.88
C ARG A 336 -21.19 27.15 -4.01
N THR A 337 -21.17 27.90 -2.93
CA THR A 337 -22.26 27.99 -1.95
C THR A 337 -23.21 29.14 -2.30
N GLU A 338 -24.41 29.15 -1.72
CA GLU A 338 -25.45 30.16 -2.02
C GLU A 338 -25.02 31.59 -1.69
N ASN A 339 -24.13 31.76 -0.69
CA ASN A 339 -23.59 33.06 -0.31
C ASN A 339 -22.40 33.51 -1.19
N GLY A 340 -22.08 32.76 -2.25
CA GLY A 340 -20.98 33.06 -3.17
C GLY A 340 -19.62 32.51 -2.77
N GLY A 341 -19.47 31.94 -1.56
CA GLY A 341 -18.24 31.29 -1.07
C GLY A 341 -18.04 29.88 -1.63
N TRP A 342 -16.97 29.20 -1.21
CA TRP A 342 -16.65 27.85 -1.65
C TRP A 342 -16.82 26.82 -0.53
N THR A 343 -17.12 25.58 -0.89
CA THR A 343 -17.04 24.41 -0.01
C THR A 343 -16.44 23.24 -0.77
N PHE A 344 -15.95 22.24 -0.06
CA PHE A 344 -15.45 21.01 -0.66
C PHE A 344 -16.38 19.85 -0.30
N LYS A 345 -16.95 19.20 -1.30
CA LYS A 345 -17.81 18.01 -1.16
C LYS A 345 -17.13 16.81 -1.76
N TYR A 346 -17.01 15.76 -0.97
CA TYR A 346 -16.48 14.49 -1.41
C TYR A 346 -17.61 13.55 -1.85
N ALA A 347 -17.58 13.13 -3.12
CA ALA A 347 -18.50 12.14 -3.68
C ALA A 347 -17.71 10.86 -3.98
N GLY A 348 -17.97 9.78 -3.24
CA GLY A 348 -17.40 8.47 -3.57
C GLY A 348 -17.42 7.49 -2.42
N THR A 349 -18.38 6.57 -2.45
CA THR A 349 -18.30 5.32 -1.69
C THR A 349 -17.54 4.28 -2.52
N ASN A 350 -16.80 3.37 -1.87
CA ASN A 350 -16.18 2.19 -2.47
C ASN A 350 -14.91 2.36 -3.36
N ARG A 351 -14.20 3.50 -3.31
CA ARG A 351 -12.98 3.74 -4.12
C ARG A 351 -11.65 3.30 -3.48
N TYR A 352 -11.72 2.42 -2.50
CA TYR A 352 -10.57 2.04 -1.68
C TYR A 352 -10.10 0.60 -1.92
N LYS A 353 -10.67 -0.13 -2.88
CA LYS A 353 -10.08 -1.40 -3.31
C LYS A 353 -8.71 -1.14 -3.93
N LEU A 354 -7.76 -2.05 -3.73
CA LEU A 354 -6.40 -1.92 -4.26
C LEU A 354 -6.39 -1.67 -5.78
N GLU A 355 -7.16 -2.47 -6.54
CA GLU A 355 -7.32 -2.32 -8.00
C GLU A 355 -7.71 -0.89 -8.41
N ILE A 356 -8.62 -0.26 -7.66
CA ILE A 356 -9.14 1.08 -7.95
C ILE A 356 -8.10 2.13 -7.55
N ILE A 357 -7.52 2.02 -6.35
CA ILE A 357 -6.51 2.96 -5.89
C ILE A 357 -5.32 2.94 -6.84
N TYR A 358 -4.80 1.75 -7.16
CA TYR A 358 -3.67 1.58 -8.07
C TYR A 358 -3.93 2.25 -9.42
N LYS A 359 -5.08 1.95 -10.05
CA LYS A 359 -5.48 2.52 -11.34
C LYS A 359 -5.56 4.04 -11.29
N GLU A 360 -6.14 4.60 -10.21
CA GLU A 360 -6.30 6.05 -10.06
C GLU A 360 -4.98 6.76 -9.73
N VAL A 361 -4.14 6.23 -8.82
CA VAL A 361 -2.96 6.94 -8.30
C VAL A 361 -1.67 6.61 -9.03
N VAL A 362 -1.47 5.36 -9.42
CA VAL A 362 -0.26 4.92 -10.12
C VAL A 362 -0.46 5.07 -11.63
N GLY A 363 -1.61 4.62 -12.12
CA GLY A 363 -1.93 4.55 -13.54
C GLY A 363 -1.47 3.22 -14.14
N GLY A 364 -2.37 2.59 -14.89
CA GLY A 364 -2.17 1.26 -15.46
C GLY A 364 -3.12 0.22 -14.87
N GLU A 365 -2.93 -1.02 -15.31
CA GLU A 365 -3.62 -2.21 -14.82
C GLU A 365 -2.55 -3.24 -14.43
N TYR A 366 -2.89 -4.10 -13.49
CA TYR A 366 -2.02 -5.19 -13.07
C TYR A 366 -2.83 -6.48 -13.00
N THR A 367 -2.15 -7.62 -13.04
CA THR A 367 -2.80 -8.93 -12.88
C THR A 367 -3.09 -9.15 -11.41
N ALA A 368 -4.29 -8.75 -10.97
CA ALA A 368 -4.79 -9.03 -9.62
C ALA A 368 -4.95 -10.52 -9.37
N HIS A 369 -5.05 -10.89 -8.09
CA HIS A 369 -5.23 -12.27 -7.61
C HIS A 369 -3.97 -13.13 -7.73
N TYR A 370 -2.82 -12.48 -7.67
CA TYR A 370 -1.55 -13.15 -7.44
C TYR A 370 -0.81 -12.36 -6.36
N ALA A 371 -0.50 -13.04 -5.25
CA ALA A 371 0.01 -12.41 -4.04
C ALA A 371 1.21 -11.48 -4.29
N GLN A 372 2.14 -11.87 -5.18
CA GLN A 372 3.30 -11.03 -5.47
C GLN A 372 2.92 -9.75 -6.23
N GLN A 373 2.06 -9.87 -7.24
CA GLN A 373 1.61 -8.75 -8.05
C GLN A 373 0.76 -7.78 -7.24
N ASP A 374 -0.11 -8.29 -6.35
CA ASP A 374 -0.88 -7.48 -5.41
C ASP A 374 0.03 -6.77 -4.40
N ALA A 375 1.07 -7.45 -3.86
CA ALA A 375 2.07 -6.82 -2.99
C ALA A 375 2.88 -5.72 -3.71
N GLU A 376 3.29 -5.96 -4.97
CA GLU A 376 3.98 -4.96 -5.80
C GLU A 376 3.05 -3.77 -6.11
N ALA A 377 1.79 -4.02 -6.49
CA ALA A 377 0.80 -2.97 -6.73
C ALA A 377 0.53 -2.14 -5.47
N LEU A 378 0.51 -2.78 -4.30
CA LEU A 378 0.39 -2.10 -3.01
C LEU A 378 1.62 -1.24 -2.71
N MET A 379 2.84 -1.74 -2.93
CA MET A 379 4.08 -0.96 -2.81
C MET A 379 4.01 0.31 -3.68
N HIS A 380 3.63 0.15 -4.95
CA HIS A 380 3.46 1.28 -5.87
C HIS A 380 2.37 2.25 -5.40
N THR A 381 1.28 1.75 -4.82
CA THR A 381 0.25 2.61 -4.24
C THR A 381 0.82 3.46 -3.10
N CYS A 382 1.52 2.84 -2.15
CA CYS A 382 2.15 3.53 -1.01
C CYS A 382 3.22 4.54 -1.43
N LEU A 383 4.05 4.21 -2.43
CA LEU A 383 5.01 5.16 -3.04
C LEU A 383 4.33 6.42 -3.60
N SER A 384 3.09 6.31 -4.10
CA SER A 384 2.31 7.46 -4.57
C SER A 384 1.71 8.32 -3.44
N TYR A 385 1.46 7.72 -2.27
CA TYR A 385 1.15 8.48 -1.05
C TYR A 385 2.40 9.16 -0.45
N GLY A 386 3.60 8.66 -0.76
CA GLY A 386 4.88 9.31 -0.47
C GLY A 386 5.04 9.67 1.01
N ASN A 387 5.28 10.95 1.31
CA ASN A 387 5.49 11.40 2.69
C ASN A 387 4.28 11.21 3.61
N ASP A 388 3.05 11.18 3.06
CA ASP A 388 1.86 10.89 3.87
C ASP A 388 1.89 9.43 4.34
N PHE A 389 2.34 8.49 3.49
CA PHE A 389 2.57 7.09 3.88
C PHE A 389 3.66 6.98 4.95
N THR A 390 4.84 7.58 4.74
CA THR A 390 5.95 7.47 5.70
C THR A 390 5.56 8.00 7.08
N LYS A 391 4.89 9.17 7.14
CA LYS A 391 4.40 9.74 8.40
C LYS A 391 3.37 8.84 9.06
N PHE A 392 2.44 8.29 8.28
CA PHE A 392 1.43 7.38 8.80
C PHE A 392 2.09 6.10 9.35
N ALA A 393 3.02 5.50 8.62
CA ALA A 393 3.74 4.31 9.02
C ALA A 393 4.50 4.50 10.33
N ASP A 394 5.20 5.63 10.51
CA ASP A 394 5.96 5.91 11.73
C ASP A 394 5.05 6.15 12.96
N VAL A 395 3.81 6.60 12.76
CA VAL A 395 2.85 6.91 13.85
C VAL A 395 1.93 5.73 14.19
N PHE A 396 1.48 4.97 13.19
CA PHE A 396 0.42 3.97 13.34
C PHE A 396 0.91 2.52 13.26
N ALA A 397 2.20 2.27 13.05
CA ALA A 397 2.76 0.93 13.11
C ALA A 397 2.47 0.28 14.48
N ALA A 398 1.80 -0.87 14.46
CA ALA A 398 1.39 -1.59 15.66
C ALA A 398 2.12 -2.94 15.78
N PRO A 399 2.39 -3.42 17.01
CA PRO A 399 2.94 -4.77 17.20
C PRO A 399 1.93 -5.83 16.74
N ILE A 400 2.40 -7.03 16.39
CA ILE A 400 1.52 -8.14 16.02
C ILE A 400 1.20 -8.97 17.30
N PRO A 401 -0.08 -9.31 17.58
CA PRO A 401 -0.46 -9.89 18.88
C PRO A 401 -0.12 -11.39 19.05
N PHE A 402 0.49 -12.06 18.07
CA PHE A 402 0.69 -13.51 18.07
C PHE A 402 2.09 -13.96 17.67
#